data_AF-A0A1B1TCT6-F1
#
_entry.id   AF-A0A1B1TCT6-F1
#
_cell.length_a   1.000
_cell.length_b   1.000
_cell.length_c   1.000
_cell.angle_alpha   90.00
_cell.angle_beta   90.00
_cell.angle_gamma   90.00
#
_symmetry.space_group_name_H-M   'P 1'
#
loop_
_entity.id
_entity.type
_entity.pdbx_description
1 polymer ?
#
loop_
_entity_poly.entity_id
_entity_poly.type
_entity_poly.pdbx_seq_one_letter_code
_entity_poly.pdbx_strand_id
1 'polypeptide(L)'
;MTFDEPVIGKGFLGRSRILPPTKKPHFSTSQIKENYKTVRVHLIVNPFSGKKKGLDVAKEVKANLIESNIKVESYITNEPNHAIQIAKNLNLVEGDVVGSIGGDGTFCEVITGFMGRDDKGHEKFPVALIPAGTGNSQANDMKIPDYQMGIEKILNGNLKKMDIGRTSFMLDGKE
;
A
#
# COMPACT_ATOMS: atom_id res chain seq x y z
N MET A 1 -15.52 -19.60 12.77
CA MET A 1 -14.09 -19.57 13.10
C MET A 1 -13.89 -20.44 14.31
N THR A 2 -13.29 -21.62 14.16
CA THR A 2 -12.84 -22.45 15.28
C THR A 2 -11.49 -21.90 15.73
N PHE A 3 -11.44 -21.33 16.94
CA PHE A 3 -10.18 -20.97 17.56
C PHE A 3 -9.49 -22.26 18.02
N ASP A 4 -8.21 -22.44 17.65
CA ASP A 4 -7.40 -23.56 18.15
C ASP A 4 -7.35 -23.50 19.69
N GLU A 5 -7.49 -24.65 20.36
CA GLU A 5 -7.41 -24.72 21.82
C GLU A 5 -6.02 -24.26 22.32
N PRO A 6 -5.95 -23.50 23.42
CA PRO A 6 -4.69 -22.94 23.92
C PRO A 6 -3.73 -24.04 24.37
N VAL A 7 -2.51 -24.03 23.82
CA VAL A 7 -1.45 -24.97 24.20
C VAL A 7 -0.88 -24.59 25.56
N ILE A 8 -0.91 -25.54 26.50
CA ILE A 8 -0.38 -25.37 27.86
C ILE A 8 1.06 -25.90 27.92
N GLY A 9 2.00 -25.08 28.39
CA GLY A 9 3.40 -25.44 28.55
C GLY A 9 4.00 -24.98 29.89
N LYS A 10 5.23 -25.41 30.18
CA LYS A 10 5.94 -25.02 31.42
C LYS A 10 6.64 -23.67 31.24
N GLY A 11 6.37 -22.73 32.13
CA GLY A 11 7.10 -21.47 32.25
C GLY A 11 8.46 -21.63 32.94
N PHE A 12 9.22 -20.54 32.98
CA PHE A 12 10.61 -20.46 33.49
C PHE A 12 10.78 -20.93 34.95
N LEU A 13 9.69 -21.04 35.72
CA LEU A 13 9.66 -21.51 37.10
C LEU A 13 8.81 -22.78 37.29
N GLY A 14 8.65 -23.59 36.24
CA GLY A 14 7.86 -24.84 36.29
C GLY A 14 6.34 -24.65 36.40
N ARG A 15 5.86 -23.41 36.50
CA ARG A 15 4.43 -23.08 36.49
C ARG A 15 3.83 -23.31 35.11
N SER A 16 2.65 -23.93 35.08
CA SER A 16 1.87 -24.07 33.86
C SER A 16 1.49 -22.69 33.32
N ARG A 17 1.75 -22.42 32.04
CA ARG A 17 1.31 -21.21 31.33
C ARG A 17 0.74 -21.57 29.98
N ILE A 18 -0.20 -20.77 29.51
CA ILE A 18 -0.57 -20.77 28.10
C ILE A 18 0.66 -20.28 27.32
N LEU A 19 1.12 -21.10 26.37
CA LEU A 19 2.20 -20.71 25.47
C LEU A 19 1.66 -19.67 24.49
N PRO A 20 2.47 -18.67 24.11
CA PRO A 20 2.07 -17.78 23.03
C PRO A 20 1.74 -18.62 21.79
N PRO A 21 0.72 -18.25 21.01
CA PRO A 21 0.41 -18.96 19.79
C PRO A 21 1.65 -18.99 18.90
N THR A 22 1.97 -20.15 18.35
CA THR A 22 2.98 -20.23 17.29
C THR A 22 2.52 -19.32 16.15
N LYS A 23 3.36 -18.36 15.73
CA LYS A 23 3.08 -17.51 14.57
C LYS A 23 2.86 -18.42 13.35
N LYS A 24 1.62 -18.73 13.03
CA LYS A 24 1.26 -19.21 11.70
C LYS A 24 1.39 -18.00 10.77
N PRO A 25 1.88 -18.14 9.54
CA PRO A 25 1.79 -17.06 8.57
C PRO A 25 0.29 -16.76 8.32
N HIS A 26 -0.27 -15.82 9.07
CA HIS A 26 -1.67 -15.40 8.95
C HIS A 26 -1.91 -14.70 7.61
N PHE A 27 -0.87 -14.06 7.08
CA PHE A 27 -0.79 -13.65 5.69
C PHE A 27 -0.27 -14.82 4.89
N SER A 28 -1.19 -15.59 4.29
CA SER A 28 -0.80 -16.55 3.27
C SER A 28 0.10 -15.84 2.25
N THR A 29 1.17 -16.52 1.87
CA THR A 29 2.08 -16.21 0.76
C THR A 29 1.36 -16.35 -0.59
N SER A 30 0.13 -15.87 -0.68
CA SER A 30 -0.68 -15.85 -1.89
C SER A 30 -0.18 -14.74 -2.81
N GLN A 31 1.08 -14.87 -3.25
CA GLN A 31 1.52 -14.18 -4.45
C GLN A 31 0.61 -14.64 -5.58
N ILE A 32 0.06 -13.67 -6.31
CA ILE A 32 -0.64 -13.98 -7.55
C ILE A 32 0.44 -14.48 -8.51
N LYS A 33 0.25 -15.68 -9.08
CA LYS A 33 1.29 -16.36 -9.89
C LYS A 33 1.57 -15.68 -11.22
N GLU A 34 0.69 -14.78 -11.67
CA GLU A 34 0.87 -14.01 -12.89
C GLU A 34 1.45 -12.63 -12.57
N ASN A 35 2.51 -12.27 -13.28
CA ASN A 35 3.14 -10.97 -13.16
C ASN A 35 2.29 -9.93 -13.89
N TYR A 36 1.87 -8.89 -13.18
CA TYR A 36 1.13 -7.78 -13.76
C TYR A 36 2.03 -6.97 -14.70
N LYS A 37 1.64 -6.82 -15.96
CA LYS A 37 2.40 -6.02 -16.93
C LYS A 37 2.07 -4.54 -16.77
N THR A 38 2.95 -3.82 -16.09
CA THR A 38 2.85 -2.36 -15.95
C THR A 38 3.16 -1.66 -17.27
N VAL A 39 2.24 -0.81 -17.73
CA VAL A 39 2.40 0.04 -18.92
C VAL A 39 2.50 1.52 -18.52
N ARG A 40 1.74 1.93 -17.50
CA ARG A 40 1.73 3.29 -16.98
C ARG A 40 1.54 3.30 -15.47
N VAL A 41 2.17 4.27 -14.81
CA VAL A 41 2.03 4.51 -13.38
C VAL A 41 1.51 5.93 -13.15
N HIS A 42 0.40 6.04 -12.40
CA HIS A 42 -0.11 7.30 -11.87
C HIS A 42 0.46 7.53 -10.48
N LEU A 43 1.45 8.40 -10.36
CA LEU A 43 2.11 8.75 -9.10
C LEU A 43 1.35 9.85 -8.36
N ILE A 44 0.74 9.50 -7.24
CA ILE A 44 0.13 10.44 -6.30
C ILE A 44 1.18 10.76 -5.23
N VAL A 45 1.59 12.03 -5.18
CA VAL A 45 2.78 12.47 -4.44
C VAL A 45 2.40 13.42 -3.32
N ASN A 46 2.71 13.04 -2.08
CA ASN A 46 2.68 13.98 -0.97
C ASN A 46 4.04 14.69 -0.83
N PRO A 47 4.14 15.98 -1.18
CA PRO A 47 5.42 16.70 -1.17
C PRO A 47 6.02 16.85 0.23
N PHE A 48 5.18 16.83 1.27
CA PHE A 48 5.60 17.03 2.66
C PHE A 48 5.96 15.74 3.40
N SER A 49 5.89 14.58 2.75
CA SER A 49 6.23 13.31 3.38
C SER A 49 7.69 13.24 3.84
N GLY A 50 7.89 12.62 5.01
CA GLY A 50 9.19 12.50 5.66
C GLY A 50 9.80 13.85 6.01
N LYS A 51 11.11 13.99 5.81
CA LYS A 51 11.82 15.28 5.93
C LYS A 51 11.65 16.14 4.66
N LYS A 52 10.41 16.25 4.14
CA LYS A 52 10.06 16.94 2.89
C LYS A 52 10.77 16.37 1.64
N LYS A 53 10.90 15.05 1.57
CA LYS A 53 11.60 14.35 0.47
C LYS A 53 10.66 13.80 -0.61
N GLY A 54 9.35 14.01 -0.50
CA GLY A 54 8.37 13.39 -1.39
C GLY A 54 8.60 13.74 -2.86
N LEU A 55 8.93 15.00 -3.17
CA LEU A 55 9.22 15.44 -4.54
C LEU A 55 10.53 14.86 -5.09
N ASP A 56 11.57 14.79 -4.26
CA ASP A 56 12.86 14.21 -4.67
C ASP A 56 12.70 12.72 -5.00
N VAL A 57 12.00 11.97 -4.12
CA VAL A 57 11.68 10.56 -4.36
C VAL A 57 10.83 10.39 -5.62
N ALA A 58 9.84 11.25 -5.83
CA ALA A 58 9.02 11.20 -7.05
C ALA A 58 9.82 11.45 -8.32
N LYS A 59 10.82 12.33 -8.27
CA LYS A 59 11.73 12.57 -9.40
C LYS A 59 12.54 11.31 -9.73
N GLU A 60 13.15 10.68 -8.72
CA GLU A 60 13.92 9.44 -8.90
C GLU A 60 13.06 8.30 -9.44
N VAL A 61 11.88 8.09 -8.84
CA VAL A 61 10.93 7.05 -9.25
C VAL A 61 10.47 7.28 -10.69
N LYS A 62 10.11 8.50 -11.04
CA LYS A 62 9.68 8.86 -12.40
C LYS A 62 10.78 8.58 -13.42
N ALA A 63 12.02 8.96 -13.12
CA ALA A 63 13.16 8.74 -14.02
C ALA A 63 13.37 7.23 -14.29
N ASN A 64 13.45 6.42 -13.24
CA ASN A 64 13.69 4.97 -13.35
C ASN A 64 12.55 4.24 -14.10
N LEU A 65 11.29 4.63 -13.87
CA LEU A 65 10.15 4.02 -14.58
C LEU A 65 10.16 4.39 -16.08
N ILE A 66 10.47 5.64 -16.42
CA ILE A 66 10.58 6.08 -17.82
C ILE A 66 11.72 5.36 -18.54
N GLU A 67 12.89 5.23 -17.91
CA GLU A 67 14.01 4.44 -18.44
C GLU A 67 13.64 2.98 -18.69
N SER A 68 12.69 2.46 -17.91
CA SER A 68 12.11 1.12 -18.07
C SER A 68 10.94 1.06 -19.08
N ASN A 69 10.74 2.09 -19.91
CA ASN A 69 9.65 2.23 -20.88
C ASN A 69 8.23 2.25 -20.29
N ILE A 70 8.08 2.66 -19.03
CA ILE A 70 6.78 2.84 -18.39
C ILE A 70 6.38 4.31 -18.46
N LYS A 71 5.14 4.59 -18.89
CA LYS A 71 4.60 5.97 -18.88
C LYS A 71 4.35 6.40 -17.45
N VAL A 72 4.61 7.67 -17.14
CA VAL A 72 4.40 8.20 -15.78
C VAL A 72 3.61 9.49 -15.83
N GLU A 73 2.50 9.52 -15.08
CA GLU A 73 1.74 10.72 -14.78
C GLU A 73 1.89 11.03 -13.29
N SER A 74 2.02 12.31 -12.91
CA SER A 74 2.27 12.70 -11.52
C SER A 74 1.25 13.71 -11.04
N TYR A 75 0.74 13.50 -9.83
CA TYR A 75 -0.32 14.27 -9.20
C TYR A 75 0.18 14.68 -7.81
N ILE A 76 0.44 15.97 -7.61
CA ILE A 76 0.97 16.50 -6.35
C ILE A 76 -0.22 16.87 -5.45
N THR A 77 -0.24 16.33 -4.22
CA THR A 77 -1.25 16.69 -3.23
C THR A 77 -0.94 18.06 -2.61
N ASN A 78 -1.99 18.79 -2.22
CA ASN A 78 -1.88 20.17 -1.75
C ASN A 78 -2.50 20.38 -0.37
N GLU A 79 -3.41 19.48 0.03
CA GLU A 79 -4.19 19.56 1.26
C GLU A 79 -4.55 18.15 1.76
N PRO A 80 -4.97 18.00 3.03
CA PRO A 80 -5.46 16.72 3.55
C PRO A 80 -6.60 16.17 2.70
N ASN A 81 -6.67 14.84 2.54
CA ASN A 81 -7.67 14.14 1.72
C ASN A 81 -7.58 14.37 0.20
N HIS A 82 -6.64 15.17 -0.30
CA HIS A 82 -6.51 15.39 -1.74
C HIS A 82 -6.12 14.10 -2.47
N ALA A 83 -5.34 13.20 -1.84
CA ALA A 83 -5.00 11.90 -2.44
C ALA A 83 -6.23 11.00 -2.64
N ILE A 84 -7.23 11.10 -1.75
CA ILE A 84 -8.53 10.41 -1.89
C ILE A 84 -9.22 10.87 -3.18
N GLN A 85 -9.32 12.19 -3.37
CA GLN A 85 -9.99 12.77 -4.54
C GLN A 85 -9.28 12.38 -5.84
N ILE A 86 -7.94 12.43 -5.87
CA ILE A 86 -7.16 12.04 -7.05
C ILE A 86 -7.40 10.56 -7.36
N ALA A 87 -7.16 9.65 -6.41
CA ALA A 87 -7.27 8.21 -6.62
C ALA A 87 -8.68 7.78 -7.05
N LYS A 88 -9.71 8.41 -6.51
CA LYS A 88 -11.11 8.15 -6.88
C LYS A 88 -11.42 8.52 -8.33
N ASN A 89 -10.81 9.58 -8.85
CA ASN A 89 -11.15 10.16 -10.15
C ASN A 89 -10.17 9.84 -11.29
N LEU A 90 -9.11 9.05 -11.04
CA LEU A 90 -8.20 8.62 -12.11
C LEU A 90 -8.96 7.86 -13.21
N ASN A 91 -8.64 8.09 -14.47
CA ASN A 91 -9.14 7.28 -15.57
C ASN A 91 -8.13 6.17 -15.89
N LEU A 92 -8.45 4.94 -15.50
CA LEU A 92 -7.55 3.80 -15.56
C LEU A 92 -7.91 2.88 -16.73
N VAL A 93 -6.88 2.41 -17.42
CA VAL A 93 -6.96 1.43 -18.52
C VAL A 93 -6.00 0.27 -18.26
N GLU A 94 -6.11 -0.80 -19.04
CA GLU A 94 -5.29 -2.00 -18.89
C GLU A 94 -3.78 -1.69 -18.80
N GLY A 95 -3.13 -2.26 -17.78
CA GLY A 95 -1.70 -2.04 -17.51
C GLY A 95 -1.39 -0.82 -16.65
N ASP A 96 -2.39 -0.05 -16.20
CA ASP A 96 -2.18 1.04 -15.27
C ASP A 96 -1.93 0.55 -13.84
N VAL A 97 -1.12 1.31 -13.10
CA VAL A 97 -0.83 1.13 -11.66
C VAL A 97 -1.00 2.47 -10.96
N VAL A 98 -1.62 2.47 -9.77
CA VAL A 98 -1.73 3.66 -8.91
C VAL A 98 -0.58 3.65 -7.90
N GLY A 99 0.39 4.56 -8.03
CA GLY A 99 1.53 4.65 -7.13
C GLY A 99 1.34 5.72 -6.06
N SER A 100 1.49 5.36 -4.79
CA SER A 100 1.46 6.29 -3.65
C SER A 100 2.88 6.61 -3.19
N ILE A 101 3.30 7.88 -3.33
CA ILE A 101 4.58 8.37 -2.81
C ILE A 101 4.33 9.19 -1.54
N GLY A 102 4.69 8.61 -0.40
CA GLY A 102 4.51 9.27 0.89
C GLY A 102 4.77 8.36 2.09
N GLY A 103 4.09 8.65 3.20
CA GLY A 103 4.01 7.77 4.38
C GLY A 103 2.67 7.04 4.47
N ASP A 104 2.43 6.39 5.62
CA ASP A 104 1.25 5.56 5.86
C ASP A 104 -0.07 6.33 5.65
N GLY A 105 -0.16 7.59 6.09
CA GLY A 105 -1.35 8.42 5.89
C GLY A 105 -1.68 8.68 4.41
N THR A 106 -0.66 8.93 3.58
CA THR A 106 -0.85 9.12 2.13
C THR A 106 -1.29 7.81 1.48
N PHE A 107 -0.71 6.68 1.87
CA PHE A 107 -1.14 5.38 1.37
C PHE A 107 -2.60 5.07 1.76
N CYS A 108 -2.99 5.35 3.01
CA CYS A 108 -4.37 5.22 3.47
C CYS A 108 -5.35 6.09 2.67
N GLU A 109 -4.99 7.34 2.38
CA GLU A 109 -5.81 8.21 1.52
C GLU A 109 -5.98 7.63 0.11
N VAL A 110 -4.89 7.16 -0.50
CA VAL A 110 -4.93 6.53 -1.83
C VAL A 110 -5.83 5.30 -1.82
N ILE A 111 -5.66 4.38 -0.86
CA ILE A 111 -6.52 3.20 -0.72
C ILE A 111 -7.99 3.59 -0.51
N THR A 112 -8.26 4.60 0.33
CA THR A 112 -9.62 5.08 0.58
C THR A 112 -10.29 5.60 -0.69
N GLY A 113 -9.59 6.46 -1.46
CA GLY A 113 -10.09 6.95 -2.74
C GLY A 113 -10.28 5.84 -3.76
N PHE A 114 -9.33 4.92 -3.83
CA PHE A 114 -9.33 3.81 -4.76
C PHE A 114 -10.46 2.79 -4.48
N MET A 115 -10.74 2.51 -3.21
CA MET A 115 -11.91 1.71 -2.81
C MET A 115 -13.24 2.44 -3.01
N GLY A 116 -13.22 3.77 -3.02
CA GLY A 116 -14.38 4.63 -3.26
C GLY A 116 -14.71 4.89 -4.73
N ARG A 117 -14.05 4.20 -5.68
CA ARG A 117 -14.30 4.32 -7.12
C ARG A 117 -15.59 3.62 -7.54
N ASP A 118 -16.35 4.27 -8.42
CA ASP A 118 -17.63 3.73 -8.92
C ASP A 118 -17.44 2.60 -9.95
N ASP A 119 -16.32 2.61 -10.68
CA ASP A 119 -15.99 1.64 -11.75
C ASP A 119 -15.42 0.31 -11.23
N LYS A 120 -15.32 0.14 -9.91
CA LYS A 120 -14.66 -1.00 -9.24
C LYS A 120 -13.23 -1.25 -9.74
N GLY A 121 -12.50 -0.20 -10.10
CA GLY A 121 -11.10 -0.31 -10.54
C GLY A 121 -10.20 -1.03 -9.54
N HIS A 122 -10.56 -1.05 -8.25
CA HIS A 122 -9.84 -1.78 -7.20
C HIS A 122 -9.78 -3.30 -7.36
N GLU A 123 -10.65 -3.89 -8.17
CA GLU A 123 -10.58 -5.33 -8.49
C GLU A 123 -9.59 -5.63 -9.62
N LYS A 124 -9.18 -4.62 -10.39
CA LYS A 124 -8.43 -4.78 -11.66
C LYS A 124 -7.03 -4.18 -11.62
N PHE A 125 -6.87 -3.01 -11.02
CA PHE A 125 -5.62 -2.27 -11.04
C PHE A 125 -4.91 -2.36 -9.69
N PRO A 126 -3.60 -2.60 -9.66
CA PRO A 126 -2.86 -2.66 -8.41
C PRO A 126 -2.53 -1.25 -7.90
N VAL A 127 -2.36 -1.16 -6.58
CA VAL A 127 -1.79 0.01 -5.91
C VAL A 127 -0.37 -0.31 -5.47
N ALA A 128 0.58 0.55 -5.81
CA ALA A 128 1.96 0.46 -5.40
C ALA A 128 2.27 1.44 -4.26
N LEU A 129 2.95 0.94 -3.22
CA LEU A 129 3.45 1.76 -2.11
C LEU A 129 4.91 2.11 -2.36
N ILE A 130 5.21 3.41 -2.41
CA ILE A 130 6.57 3.93 -2.58
C ILE A 130 6.90 4.81 -1.37
N PRO A 131 7.69 4.30 -0.41
CA PRO A 131 7.96 5.00 0.83
C PRO A 131 8.83 6.25 0.60
N ALA A 132 8.36 7.40 1.10
CA ALA A 132 9.11 8.66 1.16
C ALA A 132 9.25 9.23 2.58
N GLY A 133 8.65 8.55 3.57
CA GLY A 133 8.63 8.94 4.99
C GLY A 133 9.68 8.23 5.86
N THR A 134 9.76 8.61 7.14
CA THR A 134 10.63 7.97 8.15
C THR A 134 9.90 6.97 9.04
N GLY A 135 8.57 6.93 9.00
CA GLY A 135 7.73 5.99 9.73
C GLY A 135 6.73 5.35 8.78
N ASN A 136 7.19 4.35 8.02
CA ASN A 136 6.37 3.64 7.03
C ASN A 136 6.08 2.22 7.55
N SER A 137 5.17 2.11 8.51
CA SER A 137 4.85 0.83 9.13
C SER A 137 4.28 -0.16 8.11
N GLN A 138 3.37 0.28 7.24
CA GLN A 138 2.83 -0.54 6.15
C GLN A 138 3.92 -0.98 5.17
N ALA A 139 4.85 -0.09 4.82
CA ALA A 139 5.92 -0.44 3.88
C ALA A 139 6.85 -1.51 4.46
N ASN A 140 7.16 -1.43 5.76
CA ASN A 140 7.94 -2.46 6.46
C ASN A 140 7.22 -3.82 6.47
N ASP A 141 5.92 -3.85 6.78
CA ASP A 141 5.12 -5.08 6.78
C ASP A 141 5.02 -5.71 5.37
N MET A 142 5.02 -4.87 4.34
CA MET A 142 5.05 -5.29 2.94
C MET A 142 6.45 -5.62 2.41
N LYS A 143 7.50 -5.46 3.23
CA LYS A 143 8.91 -5.65 2.87
C LYS A 143 9.38 -4.71 1.74
N ILE A 144 8.96 -3.44 1.82
CA ILE A 144 9.34 -2.35 0.92
C ILE A 144 10.08 -1.29 1.76
N PRO A 145 11.39 -1.47 2.03
CA PRO A 145 12.12 -0.60 2.95
C PRO A 145 12.39 0.80 2.38
N ASP A 146 12.42 0.94 1.06
CA ASP A 146 12.76 2.17 0.34
C ASP A 146 12.04 2.26 -1.01
N TYR A 147 12.22 3.41 -1.67
CA TYR A 147 11.61 3.67 -2.98
C TYR A 147 12.19 2.79 -4.08
N GLN A 148 13.44 2.32 -3.96
CA GLN A 148 14.08 1.44 -4.95
C GLN A 148 13.39 0.09 -4.99
N MET A 149 13.11 -0.50 -3.83
CA MET A 149 12.30 -1.70 -3.72
C MET A 149 10.88 -1.47 -4.27
N GLY A 150 10.28 -0.30 -4.04
CA GLY A 150 8.99 0.07 -4.62
C GLY A 150 9.01 0.02 -6.15
N ILE A 151 10.03 0.60 -6.78
CA ILE A 151 10.25 0.54 -8.24
C ILE A 151 10.41 -0.91 -8.68
N GLU A 152 11.28 -1.68 -8.03
CA GLU A 152 11.53 -3.09 -8.37
C GLU A 152 10.23 -3.93 -8.36
N LYS A 153 9.36 -3.73 -7.36
CA LYS A 153 8.06 -4.42 -7.29
C LYS A 153 7.13 -4.04 -8.44
N ILE A 154 7.10 -2.77 -8.84
CA ILE A 154 6.31 -2.29 -9.98
C ILE A 154 6.81 -2.91 -11.29
N LEU A 155 8.13 -2.93 -11.50
CA LEU A 155 8.76 -3.48 -12.71
C LEU A 155 8.53 -4.99 -12.83
N ASN A 156 8.64 -5.71 -11.72
CA ASN A 156 8.46 -7.16 -11.70
C ASN A 156 6.98 -7.59 -11.75
N GLY A 157 6.04 -6.68 -11.54
CA GLY A 157 4.60 -7.00 -11.55
C GLY A 157 4.16 -7.90 -10.39
N ASN A 158 4.90 -7.88 -9.28
CA ASN A 158 4.68 -8.78 -8.15
C ASN A 158 3.45 -8.35 -7.34
N LEU A 159 2.33 -9.03 -7.54
CA LEU A 159 1.09 -8.71 -6.83
C LEU A 159 0.92 -9.53 -5.54
N LYS A 160 0.44 -8.84 -4.50
CA LYS A 160 0.01 -9.42 -3.24
C LYS A 160 -1.36 -8.88 -2.88
N LYS A 161 -2.30 -9.77 -2.54
CA LYS A 161 -3.61 -9.35 -2.03
C LYS A 161 -3.45 -8.72 -0.65
N MET A 162 -4.25 -7.71 -0.38
CA MET A 162 -4.29 -6.99 0.89
C MET A 162 -5.73 -6.91 1.36
N ASP A 163 -5.98 -7.36 2.58
CA ASP A 163 -7.28 -7.19 3.23
C ASP A 163 -7.42 -5.73 3.67
N ILE A 164 -8.60 -5.14 3.41
CA ILE A 164 -8.89 -3.74 3.75
C ILE A 164 -9.99 -3.69 4.81
N GLY A 165 -9.72 -3.01 5.91
CA GLY A 165 -10.74 -2.65 6.90
C GLY A 165 -11.49 -1.42 6.45
N ARG A 166 -12.82 -1.50 6.36
CA ARG A 166 -13.69 -0.34 6.17
C ARG A 166 -14.21 0.12 7.52
N THR A 167 -14.04 1.40 7.82
CA THR A 167 -14.64 2.06 8.98
C THR A 167 -15.51 3.21 8.50
N SER A 168 -16.63 3.41 9.19
CA SER A 168 -17.52 4.54 9.00
C SER A 168 -17.66 5.23 10.35
N PHE A 169 -17.59 6.56 10.37
CA PHE A 169 -17.74 7.36 11.57
C PHE A 169 -18.85 8.36 11.33
N MET A 170 -19.75 8.53 12.29
CA MET A 170 -20.71 9.62 12.28
C MET A 170 -20.12 10.80 13.04
N LEU A 171 -20.02 11.96 12.40
CA LEU A 171 -19.68 13.22 13.05
C LEU A 171 -20.98 14.01 13.26
N ASP A 172 -21.30 14.32 14.51
CA ASP A 172 -22.48 15.10 14.89
C ASP A 172 -23.83 14.57 14.33
N GLY A 173 -23.97 13.25 14.23
CA GLY A 173 -25.22 12.60 13.80
C GLY A 173 -25.52 12.68 12.30
N LYS A 174 -24.54 13.05 11.48
CA LYS A 174 -24.59 12.89 10.02
C LYS A 174 -23.50 11.91 9.59
N GLU A 175 -23.89 10.96 8.73
CA GLU A 175 -22.96 10.05 8.05
C GLU A 175 -21.98 10.80 7.15
#